data_AF-A0A7Z9K7S4-F1
#
_entry.id   AF-A0A7Z9K7S4-F1
#
_cell.length_a   1.000
_cell.length_b   1.000
_cell.length_c   1.000
_cell.angle_alpha   90.00
_cell.angle_beta   90.00
_cell.angle_gamma   90.00
#
_symmetry.space_group_name_H-M   'P 1'
#
loop_
_entity.id
_entity.type
_entity.pdbx_description
1 polymer ?
#
loop_
_entity_poly.entity_id
_entity_poly.type
_entity_poly.pdbx_seq_one_letter_code
_entity_poly.pdbx_strand_id
1 'polypeptide(L)'
;MAHRYYFNNNGEPVTGLSVSGDELVAKGIAIMADVPDGIETWRLSYNTATKAVVVRYEGLSEEDAVAKQLSDSIAESEAEALAEKERLESLPG
;
A
#
# COMPACT_ATOMS: atom_id res chain seq x y z
N MET A 1 -4.33 -13.42 -18.63
CA MET A 1 -5.60 -12.70 -18.36
C MET A 1 -5.29 -11.78 -17.21
N ALA A 2 -5.74 -10.53 -17.22
CA ALA A 2 -5.45 -9.67 -16.08
C ALA A 2 -6.47 -9.90 -14.98
N HIS A 3 -6.01 -9.86 -13.73
CA HIS A 3 -6.87 -10.01 -12.56
C HIS A 3 -7.30 -8.63 -12.08
N ARG A 4 -8.58 -8.47 -11.72
CA ARG A 4 -9.02 -7.25 -11.04
C ARG A 4 -8.68 -7.34 -9.57
N TYR A 5 -7.91 -6.37 -9.10
CA TYR A 5 -7.51 -6.25 -7.71
C TYR A 5 -7.98 -4.91 -7.16
N TYR A 6 -8.19 -4.87 -5.85
CA TYR A 6 -8.64 -3.68 -5.14
C TYR A 6 -7.52 -3.16 -4.27
N PHE A 7 -7.27 -1.85 -4.35
CA PHE A 7 -6.24 -1.16 -3.61
C PHE A 7 -6.85 -0.09 -2.71
N ASN A 8 -6.28 0.17 -1.54
CA ASN A 8 -6.72 1.27 -0.69
C ASN A 8 -6.20 2.61 -1.25
N ASN A 9 -6.61 3.74 -0.65
CA ASN A 9 -6.12 5.06 -1.04
C ASN A 9 -4.61 5.27 -0.79
N ASN A 10 -3.98 4.40 -0.01
CA ASN A 10 -2.54 4.39 0.21
C ASN A 10 -1.78 3.56 -0.84
N GLY A 11 -2.49 2.92 -1.77
CA GLY A 11 -1.88 2.09 -2.82
C GLY A 11 -1.53 0.68 -2.38
N GLU A 12 -2.10 0.19 -1.28
CA GLU A 12 -1.87 -1.15 -0.76
C GLU A 12 -3.01 -2.10 -1.14
N PRO A 13 -2.72 -3.40 -1.30
CA PRO A 13 -3.71 -4.40 -1.63
C PRO A 13 -4.76 -4.50 -0.51
N VAL A 14 -6.04 -4.34 -0.85
CA VAL A 14 -7.14 -4.54 0.08
C VAL A 14 -7.32 -6.04 0.30
N THR A 15 -6.67 -6.55 1.34
CA THR A 15 -6.77 -7.96 1.75
C THR A 15 -7.68 -8.08 2.97
N GLY A 16 -8.54 -9.09 3.01
CA GLY A 16 -9.27 -9.47 4.22
C GLY A 16 -10.52 -8.66 4.57
N LEU A 17 -11.02 -7.80 3.69
CA LEU A 17 -12.34 -7.20 3.91
C LEU A 17 -13.45 -8.15 3.45
N SER A 18 -14.37 -8.49 4.36
CA SER A 18 -15.58 -9.29 4.08
C SER A 18 -16.60 -8.56 3.19
N VAL A 19 -16.38 -7.27 2.94
CA VAL A 19 -17.17 -6.45 2.03
C VAL A 19 -16.62 -6.56 0.61
N SER A 20 -17.52 -6.60 -0.37
CA SER A 20 -17.12 -6.72 -1.77
C SER A 20 -16.27 -5.52 -2.17
N GLY A 21 -15.14 -5.75 -2.85
CA GLY A 21 -14.25 -4.67 -3.28
C GLY A 21 -14.95 -3.58 -4.08
N ASP A 22 -15.99 -3.95 -4.84
CA ASP A 22 -16.86 -3.04 -5.58
C ASP A 22 -17.59 -2.02 -4.69
N GLU A 23 -18.05 -2.44 -3.49
CA GLU A 23 -18.68 -1.52 -2.52
C GLU A 23 -17.67 -0.53 -1.94
N LEU A 24 -16.44 -0.96 -1.71
CA LEU A 24 -15.38 -0.08 -1.23
C LEU A 24 -14.99 0.94 -2.30
N VAL A 25 -15.01 0.54 -3.57
CA VAL A 25 -14.80 1.44 -4.72
C VAL A 25 -15.95 2.43 -4.82
N ALA A 26 -17.20 1.97 -4.70
CA ALA A 26 -18.38 2.83 -4.70
C ALA A 26 -18.37 3.84 -3.54
N LYS A 27 -17.79 3.47 -2.39
CA LYS A 27 -17.60 4.35 -1.22
C LYS A 27 -16.38 5.28 -1.33
N GLY A 28 -15.56 5.15 -2.37
CA GLY A 28 -14.31 5.90 -2.52
C GLY A 28 -13.21 5.50 -1.54
N ILE A 29 -13.32 4.32 -0.92
CA ILE A 29 -12.37 3.78 0.05
C ILE A 29 -11.31 2.92 -0.66
N ALA A 30 -11.69 2.27 -1.76
CA ALA A 30 -10.81 1.45 -2.57
C ALA A 30 -10.79 1.88 -4.04
N ILE A 31 -9.78 1.42 -4.76
CA ILE A 31 -9.55 1.68 -6.17
C ILE A 31 -9.42 0.33 -6.86
N MET A 32 -10.26 0.11 -7.87
CA MET A 32 -10.22 -1.09 -8.69
C MET A 32 -9.18 -0.90 -9.80
N ALA A 33 -8.25 -1.84 -9.93
CA ALA A 33 -7.27 -1.81 -11.00
C ALA A 33 -6.95 -3.21 -11.53
N ASP A 34 -6.44 -3.24 -12.75
CA ASP A 34 -6.13 -4.46 -13.49
C ASP A 34 -4.66 -4.83 -13.24
N VAL A 35 -4.42 -6.01 -12.67
CA VAL A 35 -3.08 -6.48 -12.24
C VAL A 35 -2.59 -7.63 -13.12
N PRO A 36 -1.27 -7.72 -13.36
CA PRO A 36 -0.68 -8.86 -14.04
C PRO A 36 -0.86 -10.15 -13.22
N ASP A 37 -1.14 -11.24 -13.93
CA ASP A 37 -1.24 -12.59 -13.36
C ASP A 37 0.15 -13.13 -12.99
N GLY A 38 0.23 -14.00 -11.98
CA GLY A 38 1.48 -14.61 -11.53
C GLY A 38 2.36 -13.74 -10.62
N ILE A 39 1.89 -12.57 -10.17
CA ILE A 39 2.56 -11.73 -9.17
C ILE A 39 1.87 -11.88 -7.81
N GLU A 40 2.67 -12.02 -6.75
CA GLU A 40 2.16 -12.11 -5.39
C GLU A 40 1.53 -10.79 -4.93
N THR A 41 0.43 -10.89 -4.17
CA THR A 41 -0.39 -9.73 -3.82
C THR A 41 0.34 -8.69 -2.97
N TRP A 42 1.30 -9.09 -2.15
CA TRP A 42 2.14 -8.18 -1.36
C TRP A 42 3.13 -7.37 -2.21
N ARG A 43 3.42 -7.83 -3.43
CA ARG A 43 4.21 -7.07 -4.43
C ARG A 43 3.34 -6.13 -5.25
N LEU A 44 2.02 -6.28 -5.21
CA LEU A 44 1.12 -5.39 -5.93
C LEU A 44 0.91 -4.11 -5.12
N SER A 45 1.15 -2.98 -5.76
CA SER A 45 0.83 -1.67 -5.21
C SER A 45 0.13 -0.85 -6.28
N TYR A 46 -0.63 0.16 -5.88
CA TYR A 46 -1.31 1.05 -6.81
C TYR A 46 -0.85 2.47 -6.60
N ASN A 47 -0.30 3.05 -7.67
CA ASN A 47 0.11 4.44 -7.64
C ASN A 47 -1.09 5.33 -7.98
N THR A 48 -1.61 6.03 -6.97
CA THR A 48 -2.77 6.92 -7.11
C THR A 48 -2.47 8.16 -7.97
N ALA A 49 -1.20 8.56 -8.09
CA ALA A 49 -0.79 9.69 -8.93
C ALA A 49 -0.77 9.32 -10.42
N THR A 50 -0.24 8.15 -10.77
CA THR A 50 -0.21 7.68 -12.17
C THR A 50 -1.44 6.86 -12.56
N LYS A 51 -2.30 6.53 -11.58
CA LYS A 51 -3.49 5.68 -11.72
C LYS A 51 -3.16 4.31 -12.34
N ALA A 52 -2.03 3.73 -11.92
CA ALA A 52 -1.51 2.49 -12.46
C ALA A 52 -1.06 1.55 -11.35
N VAL A 53 -1.22 0.24 -11.61
CA VAL A 53 -0.64 -0.81 -10.75
C VAL A 53 0.86 -0.79 -10.93
N VAL A 54 1.58 -0.72 -9.82
CA VAL A 54 3.02 -0.81 -9.72
C VAL A 54 3.35 -2.10 -9.01
N VAL A 55 4.13 -2.96 -9.66
CA VAL A 55 4.71 -4.13 -9.00
C VAL A 55 5.89 -3.63 -8.17
N ARG A 56 5.68 -3.51 -6.86
CA ARG A 56 6.75 -3.24 -5.91
C ARG A 56 7.77 -4.36 -5.97
N TYR A 57 9.03 -3.94 -5.90
CA TYR A 57 10.19 -4.83 -5.94
C TYR A 57 10.25 -5.68 -7.21
N GLU A 58 9.67 -5.20 -8.32
CA GLU A 58 9.85 -5.77 -9.65
C GLU A 58 11.34 -5.93 -9.95
N GLY A 59 11.74 -7.13 -10.36
CA GLY A 59 13.13 -7.45 -10.68
C GLY A 59 14.07 -7.64 -9.48
N LEU A 60 13.56 -7.55 -8.24
CA LEU A 60 14.31 -7.88 -7.03
C LEU A 60 14.02 -9.33 -6.58
N SER A 61 15.03 -9.96 -5.99
CA SER A 61 14.89 -11.26 -5.34
C SER A 61 13.94 -11.17 -4.14
N GLU A 62 13.32 -12.29 -3.76
CA GLU A 62 12.40 -12.36 -2.61
C GLU A 62 13.00 -11.75 -1.34
N GLU A 63 14.28 -12.03 -1.07
CA GLU A 63 15.03 -11.50 0.07
C GLU A 63 15.16 -9.97 0.05
N ASP A 64 15.57 -9.38 -1.08
CA ASP A 64 15.68 -7.93 -1.23
C ASP A 64 14.31 -7.24 -1.17
N ALA A 65 13.28 -7.86 -1.76
CA ALA A 65 11.93 -7.34 -1.75
C ALA A 65 11.38 -7.25 -0.31
N VAL A 66 11.56 -8.31 0.47
CA VAL A 66 11.14 -8.35 1.89
C VAL A 66 11.97 -7.37 2.73
N ALA A 67 13.29 -7.30 2.52
CA ALA A 67 14.15 -6.36 3.24
C ALA A 67 13.76 -4.91 2.98
N LYS A 68 13.39 -4.59 1.74
CA LYS A 68 12.98 -3.25 1.35
C LYS A 68 11.57 -2.92 1.82
N GLN A 69 10.66 -3.88 1.86
CA GLN A 69 9.36 -3.73 2.52
C GLN A 69 9.51 -3.42 4.01
N LEU A 70 10.36 -4.17 4.71
CA LEU A 70 10.68 -3.94 6.11
C LEU A 70 11.27 -2.54 6.33
N SER A 71 12.19 -2.13 5.48
CA SER A 71 12.80 -0.79 5.56
C SER A 71 11.79 0.33 5.34
N ASP A 72 10.85 0.15 4.40
CA ASP A 72 9.79 1.12 4.10
C ASP A 72 8.81 1.27 5.28
N SER A 73 8.36 0.14 5.86
CA SER A 73 7.53 0.16 7.08
C SER A 73 8.25 0.78 8.28
N ILE A 74 9.55 0.52 8.45
CA ILE A 74 10.34 1.12 9.54
C ILE A 74 10.44 2.63 9.34
N ALA A 75 10.73 3.09 8.12
CA ALA A 75 10.83 4.51 7.81
C ALA A 75 9.51 5.26 8.02
N GLU A 76 8.38 4.65 7.66
CA GLU A 76 7.05 5.22 7.92
C GLU A 76 6.77 5.32 9.43
N SER A 77 7.07 4.26 10.19
CA SER A 77 6.92 4.25 11.65
C SER A 77 7.84 5.26 12.35
N GLU A 78 9.08 5.45 11.88
CA GLU A 78 9.99 6.46 12.40
C GLU A 78 9.52 7.88 12.08
N ALA A 79 8.95 8.11 10.90
CA ALA A 79 8.37 9.40 10.53
C ALA A 79 7.16 9.76 11.40
N GLU A 80 6.26 8.80 11.67
CA GLU A 80 5.13 8.99 12.58
C GLU A 80 5.59 9.22 14.02
N ALA A 81 6.58 8.47 14.50
CA ALA A 81 7.13 8.62 15.85
C ALA A 81 7.81 9.99 16.05
N LEU A 82 8.53 10.50 15.05
CA LEU A 82 9.15 11.81 15.08
C LEU A 82 8.09 12.92 15.08
N ALA A 83 7.07 12.79 14.23
CA ALA A 83 5.96 13.73 14.13
C ALA A 83 5.14 13.79 15.45
N GLU A 84 4.87 12.65 16.08
CA GLU A 84 4.17 12.60 17.37
C GLU A 84 5.02 13.18 18.50
N LYS A 85 6.34 12.96 18.48
CA LYS A 85 7.26 13.56 19.46
C LYS A 85 7.31 15.09 19.33
N GLU A 86 7.40 15.62 18.13
CA GLU A 86 7.32 17.08 17.88
C GLU A 86 5.96 17.65 18.30
N ARG A 87 4.86 16.91 18.08
CA ARG A 87 3.52 17.34 18.49
C ARG A 87 3.37 17.42 20.02
N LEU A 88 3.99 16.49 20.74
CA LEU A 88 3.99 16.47 22.21
C LEU A 88 4.90 17.57 22.80
N GLU A 89 6.03 17.86 22.17
CA GLU A 89 6.93 18.96 22.58
C GLU A 89 6.34 20.36 22.29
N SER A 90 5.45 20.49 21.31
CA SER A 90 4.79 21.76 20.97
C SER A 90 3.52 22.05 21.79
N LEU A 91 3.10 21.17 22.71
CA LEU A 91 2.00 21.45 23.62
C LEU A 91 2.48 22.40 24.74
N PRO A 92 1.96 23.64 24.82
CA PRO A 92 2.29 24.53 25.92
C PRO A 92 1.69 23.94 27.22
N GLY A 93 2.57 23.61 28.17
CA GLY A 93 2.19 23.37 29.56
C GLY A 93 1.84 24.67 30.28
#